data_AF-A0A1H4K087-F1
#
_entry.id   AF-A0A1H4K087-F1
#
_cell.length_a   1.000
_cell.length_b   1.000
_cell.length_c   1.000
_cell.angle_alpha   90.00
_cell.angle_beta   90.00
_cell.angle_gamma   90.00
#
_symmetry.space_group_name_H-M   'P 1'
#
loop_
_entity.id
_entity.type
_entity.pdbx_description
1 polymer ?
#
loop_
_entity_poly.entity_id
_entity_poly.type
_entity_poly.pdbx_seq_one_letter_code
_entity_poly.pdbx_strand_id
1 'polypeptide(L)'
;MDLEKPCRSIIIRDVTVSVHAPEDEDLPLIMVCGGKPTESVWKVSVEMQEGTLHPAILTNFFLSKDEAEQFSSQFLINDVYEVGDDLGMYRLSWIRKAINGRFSNGFLRSAVFQRGDPISTLPGAVLEKFGLYDPDENEIGPAVRYFIGDIRLKELAARFASRWTHAAIFEYCWMNFHHSSPAFIASAIHYHQHLSNDDFSAGYLLRDLENILEGVEIDIIKARKLKSAASAGGKAKASARRSEKEEIITEMRRLVDGGMSVARAAEILASRGLGATRSSNSKTWYRHISETPPGTVSD
;
A
#
# COMPACT_ATOMS: atom_id res chain seq x y z
N MET A 1 -12.96 5.46 -16.64
CA MET A 1 -11.73 5.59 -15.83
C MET A 1 -10.76 6.43 -16.63
N ASP A 2 -10.21 7.49 -16.04
CA ASP A 2 -9.11 8.22 -16.65
C ASP A 2 -7.88 7.33 -16.52
N LEU A 3 -7.46 6.75 -17.65
CA LEU A 3 -6.43 5.70 -17.65
C LEU A 3 -5.02 6.29 -17.55
N GLU A 4 -4.86 7.61 -17.74
CA GLU A 4 -3.59 8.31 -17.59
C GLU A 4 -3.26 8.60 -16.12
N LYS A 5 -4.28 8.62 -15.26
CA LYS A 5 -4.12 8.86 -13.83
C LYS A 5 -3.72 7.59 -13.09
N PRO A 6 -2.97 7.72 -11.98
CA PRO A 6 -2.74 6.60 -11.07
C PRO A 6 -4.08 6.00 -10.64
N CYS A 7 -4.26 4.70 -10.85
CA CYS A 7 -5.45 3.99 -10.40
C CYS A 7 -5.35 3.58 -8.91
N ARG A 8 -4.15 3.70 -8.33
CA ARG A 8 -3.87 3.41 -6.92
C ARG A 8 -3.38 4.66 -6.22
N SER A 9 -3.88 4.88 -5.01
CA SER A 9 -3.29 5.81 -4.06
C SER A 9 -2.19 5.09 -3.29
N ILE A 10 -1.09 5.80 -3.01
CA ILE A 10 -0.05 5.35 -2.08
C ILE A 10 -0.40 5.89 -0.70
N ILE A 11 -0.49 5.01 0.29
CA ILE A 11 -0.78 5.37 1.68
C ILE A 11 0.47 5.12 2.51
N ILE A 12 0.89 6.12 3.28
CA ILE A 12 1.98 5.95 4.24
C ILE A 12 1.47 5.13 5.43
N ARG A 13 2.13 4.01 5.71
CA ARG A 13 1.78 3.07 6.78
C ARG A 13 2.58 3.33 8.05
N ASP A 14 3.87 3.55 7.88
CA ASP A 14 4.78 3.81 8.99
C ASP A 14 5.97 4.66 8.53
N VAL A 15 6.52 5.41 9.47
CA VAL A 15 7.73 6.21 9.26
C VAL A 15 8.63 6.01 10.46
N THR A 16 9.73 5.30 10.24
CA THR A 16 10.72 5.01 11.28
C THR A 16 12.02 5.75 10.98
N VAL A 17 12.52 6.50 11.97
CA VAL A 17 13.85 7.11 11.95
C VAL A 17 14.74 6.33 12.91
N SER A 18 15.84 5.77 12.40
CA SER A 18 16.83 5.03 13.20
C SER A 18 18.24 5.55 12.96
N VAL A 19 19.11 5.39 13.95
CA VAL A 19 20.54 5.67 13.83
C VAL A 19 21.30 4.37 13.63
N HIS A 20 22.28 4.38 12.74
CA HIS A 20 23.15 3.25 12.45
C HIS A 20 24.60 3.63 12.70
N ALA A 21 25.32 2.77 13.42
CA ALA A 21 26.75 2.95 13.66
C ALA A 21 27.56 2.56 12.40
N PRO A 22 28.75 3.14 12.16
CA PRO A 22 29.63 2.79 11.05
C PRO A 22 29.89 1.29 10.86
N GLU A 23 29.90 0.56 11.96
CA GLU A 23 30.15 -0.87 12.06
C GLU A 23 28.91 -1.76 11.82
N ASP A 24 27.71 -1.18 11.67
CA ASP A 24 26.50 -1.96 11.43
C ASP A 24 26.55 -2.71 10.09
N GLU A 25 26.39 -4.03 10.13
CA GLU A 25 26.42 -4.89 8.94
C GLU A 25 25.31 -4.58 7.93
N ASP A 26 24.20 -3.99 8.40
CA ASP A 26 23.02 -3.66 7.60
C ASP A 26 23.16 -2.35 6.81
N LEU A 27 24.30 -1.65 6.89
CA LEU A 27 24.54 -0.45 6.11
C LEU A 27 24.92 -0.77 4.66
N PRO A 28 24.10 -0.39 3.66
CA PRO A 28 24.44 -0.63 2.28
C PRO A 28 25.64 0.22 1.87
N LEU A 29 26.81 -0.41 1.77
CA LEU A 29 28.09 0.17 1.33
C LEU A 29 28.01 0.99 0.03
N ILE A 30 27.00 0.72 -0.81
CA ILE A 30 26.76 1.39 -2.09
C ILE A 30 26.17 2.81 -1.93
N MET A 31 25.51 3.12 -0.82
CA MET A 31 24.79 4.41 -0.66
C MET A 31 25.66 5.52 -0.08
N VAL A 32 26.81 5.19 0.52
CA VAL A 32 27.79 6.18 0.95
C VAL A 32 28.74 6.40 -0.23
N CYS A 33 28.46 7.42 -1.04
CA CYS A 33 29.17 7.77 -2.27
C CYS A 33 30.68 8.08 -2.06
N GLY A 34 31.50 7.10 -1.67
CA GLY A 34 32.95 7.29 -1.53
C GLY A 34 33.69 6.40 -0.53
N GLY A 35 33.02 5.53 0.25
CA GLY A 35 33.71 4.65 1.19
C GLY A 35 32.85 4.22 2.39
N LYS A 36 33.45 3.49 3.33
CA LYS A 36 32.80 3.18 4.61
C LYS A 36 32.52 4.48 5.37
N PRO A 37 31.29 4.70 5.86
CA PRO A 37 31.02 5.87 6.68
C PRO A 37 31.94 5.84 7.91
N THR A 38 32.52 6.99 8.26
CA THR A 38 33.35 7.14 9.47
C THR A 38 32.54 7.60 10.68
N GLU A 39 31.29 7.99 10.45
CA GLU A 39 30.37 8.54 11.44
C GLU A 39 29.02 7.82 11.34
N SER A 40 28.23 7.88 12.42
CA SER A 40 26.88 7.33 12.42
C SER A 40 26.02 7.99 11.36
N VAL A 41 25.15 7.21 10.71
CA VAL A 41 24.20 7.72 9.72
C VAL A 41 22.77 7.52 10.19
N TRP A 42 21.89 8.39 9.76
CA TRP A 42 20.47 8.35 10.08
C TRP A 42 19.70 7.72 8.92
N LYS A 43 18.94 6.66 9.21
CA LYS A 43 18.10 5.97 8.24
C LYS A 43 16.65 6.37 8.46
N VAL A 44 15.99 6.81 7.41
CA VAL A 44 14.54 6.99 7.38
C VAL A 44 13.94 5.87 6.54
N SER A 45 13.09 5.06 7.16
CA SER A 45 12.33 4.00 6.51
C SER A 45 10.87 4.42 6.45
N VAL A 46 10.33 4.56 5.24
CA VAL A 46 8.93 4.89 4.99
C VAL A 46 8.26 3.64 4.44
N GLU A 47 7.42 3.00 5.26
CA GLU A 47 6.56 1.92 4.80
C GLU A 47 5.35 2.53 4.09
N MET A 48 5.16 2.16 2.83
CA MET A 48 4.08 2.66 2.00
C MET A 48 3.30 1.50 1.39
N GLN A 49 2.00 1.70 1.20
CA GLN A 49 1.15 0.73 0.53
C GLN A 49 0.44 1.37 -0.65
N GLU A 50 0.70 0.84 -1.85
CA GLU A 50 0.02 1.25 -3.07
C GLU A 50 -1.23 0.39 -3.30
N GLY A 51 -2.41 0.96 -3.07
CA GLY A 51 -3.69 0.27 -3.22
C GLY A 51 -3.80 -1.01 -2.37
N THR A 52 -3.89 -2.16 -3.04
CA THR A 52 -4.00 -3.50 -2.43
C THR A 52 -2.72 -4.32 -2.46
N LEU A 53 -1.65 -3.77 -3.05
CA LEU A 53 -0.34 -4.42 -3.11
C LEU A 53 0.27 -4.61 -1.72
N HIS A 54 1.30 -5.45 -1.66
CA HIS A 54 2.11 -5.62 -0.45
C HIS A 54 2.79 -4.29 -0.10
N PRO A 55 2.94 -3.96 1.20
CA PRO A 55 3.70 -2.80 1.61
C PRO A 55 5.13 -2.85 1.08
N ALA A 56 5.62 -1.72 0.62
CA ALA A 56 7.00 -1.50 0.20
C ALA A 56 7.67 -0.53 1.17
N ILE A 57 9.00 -0.62 1.28
CA ILE A 57 9.78 0.26 2.15
C ILE A 57 10.67 1.14 1.27
N LEU A 58 10.46 2.45 1.34
CA LEU A 58 11.43 3.42 0.85
C LEU A 58 12.44 3.71 1.96
N THR A 59 13.72 3.57 1.66
CA THR A 59 14.80 3.85 2.60
C THR A 59 15.66 4.99 2.06
N ASN A 60 15.87 6.02 2.88
CA ASN A 60 16.86 7.08 2.64
C ASN A 60 17.82 7.20 3.82
N PHE A 61 19.05 7.63 3.54
CA PHE A 61 20.11 7.81 4.52
C PHE A 61 20.55 9.27 4.57
N PHE A 62 20.83 9.77 5.76
CA PHE A 62 21.21 11.15 6.04
C PHE A 62 22.43 11.18 6.96
N LEU A 63 23.26 12.22 6.81
CA LEU A 63 24.43 12.41 7.68
C LEU A 63 24.05 13.08 9.01
N SER A 64 22.96 13.85 9.02
CA SER A 64 22.47 14.54 10.22
C SER A 64 21.09 14.06 10.65
N LYS A 65 20.84 14.17 11.96
CA LYS A 65 19.53 13.89 12.55
C LYS A 65 18.47 14.85 12.03
N ASP A 66 18.81 16.14 11.95
CA ASP A 66 17.88 17.20 11.57
C ASP A 66 17.38 17.01 10.12
N GLU A 67 18.27 16.62 9.18
CA GLU A 67 17.86 16.29 7.81
C GLU A 67 16.94 15.06 7.76
N ALA A 68 17.23 14.02 8.55
CA ALA A 68 16.39 12.83 8.63
C ALA A 68 15.00 13.16 9.20
N GLU A 69 14.94 13.97 10.26
CA GLU A 69 13.68 14.42 10.85
C GLU A 69 12.90 15.31 9.87
N GLN A 70 13.57 16.26 9.21
CA GLN A 70 12.96 17.11 8.19
C GLN A 70 12.38 16.29 7.04
N PHE A 71 13.12 15.30 6.54
CA PHE A 71 12.63 14.39 5.49
C PHE A 71 11.43 13.58 5.99
N SER A 72 11.52 12.97 7.17
CA SER A 72 10.45 12.17 7.75
C SER A 72 9.14 12.95 7.97
N SER A 73 9.25 14.26 8.28
CA SER A 73 8.10 15.13 8.50
C SER A 73 7.25 15.37 7.25
N GLN A 74 7.77 15.05 6.06
CA GLN A 74 7.04 15.13 4.80
C GLN A 74 6.04 13.97 4.63
N PHE A 75 6.14 12.92 5.46
CA PHE A 75 5.34 11.71 5.36
C PHE A 75 4.37 11.60 6.54
N LEU A 76 3.10 11.96 6.31
CA LEU A 76 2.06 11.83 7.31
C LEU A 76 1.46 10.41 7.28
N ILE A 77 1.48 9.73 8.42
CA ILE A 77 0.93 8.36 8.55
C ILE A 77 -0.57 8.37 8.24
N ASN A 78 -1.00 7.41 7.42
CA ASN A 78 -2.33 7.27 6.83
C ASN A 78 -2.73 8.35 5.82
N ASP A 79 -1.82 9.24 5.43
CA ASP A 79 -2.08 10.21 4.37
C ASP A 79 -1.77 9.64 2.98
N VAL A 80 -2.34 10.28 1.95
CA VAL A 80 -2.07 9.96 0.55
C VAL A 80 -0.76 10.62 0.13
N TYR A 81 0.21 9.81 -0.27
CA TYR A 81 1.48 10.30 -0.80
C TYR A 81 1.37 10.48 -2.31
N GLU A 82 1.60 11.71 -2.76
CA GLU A 82 1.75 12.03 -4.19
C GLU A 82 3.22 11.90 -4.57
N VAL A 83 3.51 11.02 -5.54
CA VAL A 83 4.88 10.81 -6.00
C VAL A 83 5.34 12.06 -6.75
N GLY A 84 6.32 12.78 -6.18
CA GLY A 84 6.96 13.91 -6.84
C GLY A 84 7.75 13.51 -8.09
N ASP A 85 7.83 14.45 -9.04
CA ASP A 85 8.50 14.28 -10.35
C ASP A 85 10.03 14.49 -10.31
N ASP A 86 10.60 14.76 -9.15
CA ASP A 86 11.97 15.33 -8.99
C ASP A 86 13.14 14.42 -9.39
N LEU A 87 12.89 13.21 -9.91
CA LEU A 87 13.95 12.25 -10.29
C LEU A 87 14.07 11.99 -11.79
N GLY A 88 13.39 12.75 -12.66
CA GLY A 88 13.27 12.46 -14.09
C GLY A 88 14.58 12.09 -14.82
N MET A 89 15.66 12.87 -14.65
CA MET A 89 16.93 12.63 -15.35
C MET A 89 17.69 11.38 -14.86
N TYR A 90 17.70 11.14 -13.55
CA TYR A 90 18.33 9.94 -12.98
C TYR A 90 17.52 8.68 -13.31
N ARG A 91 16.18 8.79 -13.33
CA ARG A 91 15.26 7.73 -13.77
C ARG A 91 15.56 7.31 -15.20
N LEU A 92 15.63 8.25 -16.15
CA LEU A 92 15.87 7.91 -17.57
C LEU A 92 17.20 7.18 -17.79
N SER A 93 18.28 7.64 -17.16
CA SER A 93 19.59 6.96 -17.24
C SER A 93 19.53 5.55 -16.68
N TRP A 94 18.87 5.36 -15.54
CA TRP A 94 18.71 4.04 -14.91
C TRP A 94 17.83 3.11 -15.75
N ILE A 95 16.70 3.58 -16.27
CA ILE A 95 15.80 2.80 -17.14
C ILE A 95 16.53 2.37 -18.40
N ARG A 96 17.24 3.31 -19.04
CA ARG A 96 18.08 2.98 -20.19
C ARG A 96 19.14 1.98 -19.81
N LYS A 97 19.74 2.03 -18.62
CA LYS A 97 20.65 0.97 -18.15
C LYS A 97 19.93 -0.35 -17.86
N ALA A 98 18.68 -0.37 -17.44
CA ALA A 98 17.90 -1.58 -17.23
C ALA A 98 17.55 -2.24 -18.57
N ILE A 99 16.99 -1.48 -19.52
CA ILE A 99 16.70 -1.90 -20.90
C ILE A 99 17.99 -2.28 -21.62
N ASN A 100 19.05 -1.48 -21.45
CA ASN A 100 20.34 -1.71 -22.10
C ASN A 100 21.22 -2.74 -21.35
N GLY A 101 20.86 -3.10 -20.13
CA GLY A 101 21.62 -4.00 -19.30
C GLY A 101 21.38 -5.47 -19.65
N ARG A 102 22.31 -6.34 -19.24
CA ARG A 102 22.05 -7.77 -19.06
C ARG A 102 21.72 -8.03 -17.58
N PHE A 103 20.77 -7.31 -16.98
CA PHE A 103 20.30 -7.66 -15.63
C PHE A 103 19.66 -9.06 -15.60
N SER A 104 19.35 -9.63 -16.77
CA SER A 104 19.07 -11.04 -16.96
C SER A 104 20.35 -11.83 -17.29
N ASN A 105 21.07 -12.33 -16.29
CA ASN A 105 21.99 -13.45 -16.50
C ASN A 105 22.24 -14.33 -15.26
N GLY A 106 21.40 -14.25 -14.23
CA GLY A 106 21.68 -14.93 -12.95
C GLY A 106 20.82 -16.15 -12.62
N PHE A 107 19.49 -16.06 -12.69
CA PHE A 107 18.70 -16.91 -11.79
C PHE A 107 17.37 -17.39 -12.37
N LEU A 108 17.44 -18.29 -13.35
CA LEU A 108 16.36 -19.12 -13.95
C LEU A 108 16.14 -18.83 -15.44
N ARG A 109 17.08 -19.27 -16.28
CA ARG A 109 16.71 -19.83 -17.58
C ARG A 109 16.04 -21.18 -17.34
N SER A 110 14.85 -21.18 -16.71
CA SER A 110 14.03 -22.38 -16.71
C SER A 110 13.41 -22.48 -18.09
N ALA A 111 14.06 -23.26 -18.95
CA ALA A 111 13.35 -23.97 -19.99
C ALA A 111 12.12 -24.66 -19.38
N VAL A 112 11.04 -24.75 -20.15
CA VAL A 112 9.78 -25.47 -19.81
C VAL A 112 8.74 -24.67 -19.02
N PHE A 113 8.21 -23.61 -19.63
CA PHE A 113 6.77 -23.33 -19.58
C PHE A 113 6.27 -23.13 -21.02
N GLN A 114 6.19 -24.22 -21.77
CA GLN A 114 5.48 -24.21 -23.04
C GLN A 114 3.97 -24.19 -22.77
N ARG A 115 3.32 -23.10 -23.20
CA ARG A 115 1.98 -23.03 -23.80
C ARG A 115 0.84 -23.80 -23.10
N GLY A 116 -0.02 -23.05 -22.42
CA GLY A 116 -1.40 -23.47 -22.12
C GLY A 116 -2.43 -22.56 -22.77
N ASP A 117 -2.26 -21.24 -22.60
CA ASP A 117 -3.24 -20.26 -23.07
C ASP A 117 -2.71 -19.38 -24.20
N PRO A 118 -3.56 -18.95 -25.14
CA PRO A 118 -3.20 -17.92 -26.11
C PRO A 118 -2.68 -16.68 -25.36
N ILE A 119 -1.64 -16.05 -25.91
CA ILE A 119 -1.12 -14.78 -25.39
C ILE A 119 -2.32 -13.84 -25.27
N SER A 120 -2.60 -13.39 -24.05
CA SER A 120 -3.71 -12.48 -23.80
C SER A 120 -3.56 -11.26 -24.70
N THR A 121 -4.59 -10.93 -25.46
CA THR A 121 -4.62 -9.73 -26.31
C THR A 121 -4.88 -8.45 -25.51
N LEU A 122 -5.20 -8.60 -24.22
CA LEU A 122 -5.57 -7.50 -23.33
C LEU A 122 -4.48 -6.41 -23.23
N PRO A 123 -3.18 -6.72 -23.03
CA PRO A 123 -2.15 -5.69 -22.95
C PRO A 123 -2.06 -4.87 -24.25
N GLY A 124 -2.15 -5.54 -25.41
CA GLY A 124 -2.16 -4.89 -26.72
C GLY A 124 -3.36 -3.95 -26.89
N ALA A 125 -4.57 -4.42 -26.58
CA ALA A 125 -5.79 -3.62 -26.65
C ALA A 125 -5.76 -2.41 -25.69
N VAL A 126 -5.12 -2.55 -24.53
CA VAL A 126 -4.89 -1.42 -23.62
C VAL A 126 -3.95 -0.41 -24.28
N LEU A 127 -2.79 -0.81 -24.78
CA LEU A 127 -1.84 0.11 -25.41
C LEU A 127 -2.40 0.80 -26.67
N GLU A 128 -3.17 0.07 -27.47
CA GLU A 128 -3.90 0.59 -28.64
C GLU A 128 -4.90 1.67 -28.23
N LYS A 129 -5.67 1.44 -27.16
CA LYS A 129 -6.64 2.42 -26.65
C LYS A 129 -5.99 3.73 -26.19
N PHE A 130 -4.72 3.71 -25.75
CA PHE A 130 -3.95 4.90 -25.43
C PHE A 130 -3.23 5.51 -26.65
N GLY A 131 -3.38 4.92 -27.84
CA GLY A 131 -2.67 5.37 -29.04
C GLY A 131 -1.15 5.20 -28.95
N LEU A 132 -0.66 4.24 -28.15
CA LEU A 132 0.77 3.98 -27.96
C LEU A 132 1.29 2.89 -28.89
N TYR A 133 0.42 2.01 -29.37
CA TYR A 133 0.75 0.84 -30.16
C TYR A 133 -0.36 0.51 -31.16
N ASP A 134 0.01 0.25 -32.40
CA ASP A 134 -0.89 -0.33 -33.39
C ASP A 134 -0.55 -1.83 -33.54
N PRO A 135 -1.45 -2.75 -33.11
CA PRO A 135 -1.18 -4.18 -33.19
C PRO A 135 -1.20 -4.75 -34.61
N ASP A 136 -1.93 -4.14 -35.53
CA ASP A 136 -2.07 -4.61 -36.92
C ASP A 136 -0.83 -4.25 -37.73
N GLU A 137 -0.30 -3.04 -37.54
CA GLU A 137 0.90 -2.56 -38.23
C GLU A 137 2.20 -2.87 -37.47
N ASN A 138 2.10 -3.29 -36.19
CA ASN A 138 3.22 -3.40 -35.27
C ASN A 138 4.03 -2.09 -35.22
N GLU A 139 3.33 -0.96 -35.13
CA GLU A 139 3.92 0.38 -35.09
C GLU A 139 3.71 1.05 -33.72
N ILE A 140 4.65 1.92 -33.34
CA ILE A 140 4.51 2.76 -32.15
C ILE A 140 3.74 4.04 -32.48
N GLY A 141 2.96 4.52 -31.51
CA GLY A 141 2.20 5.75 -31.63
C GLY A 141 3.07 7.01 -31.78
N PRO A 142 2.52 8.12 -32.31
CA PRO A 142 3.25 9.37 -32.52
C PRO A 142 3.89 9.94 -31.25
N ALA A 143 3.21 9.84 -30.09
CA ALA A 143 3.71 10.33 -28.81
C ALA A 143 4.98 9.58 -28.37
N VAL A 144 4.98 8.24 -28.48
CA VAL A 144 6.13 7.39 -28.19
C VAL A 144 7.29 7.75 -29.12
N ARG A 145 7.02 7.89 -30.42
CA ARG A 145 8.03 8.22 -31.42
C ARG A 145 8.68 9.57 -31.14
N TYR A 146 7.88 10.60 -30.87
CA TYR A 146 8.36 11.95 -30.57
C TYR A 146 9.22 11.98 -29.30
N PHE A 147 8.78 11.32 -28.23
CA PHE A 147 9.49 11.30 -26.96
C PHE A 147 10.83 10.54 -27.05
N ILE A 148 10.85 9.36 -27.68
CA ILE A 148 12.05 8.52 -27.76
C ILE A 148 13.09 9.13 -28.70
N GLY A 149 12.64 9.65 -29.84
CA GLY A 149 13.49 10.27 -30.86
C GLY A 149 14.23 9.27 -31.76
N ASP A 150 14.50 9.69 -33.00
CA ASP A 150 15.00 8.81 -34.08
C ASP A 150 16.33 8.12 -33.77
N ILE A 151 17.23 8.80 -33.06
CA ILE A 151 18.54 8.22 -32.70
C ILE A 151 18.33 7.01 -31.78
N ARG A 152 17.53 7.17 -30.72
CA ARG A 152 17.26 6.10 -29.75
C ARG A 152 16.43 4.99 -30.37
N LEU A 153 15.50 5.31 -31.27
CA LEU A 153 14.74 4.29 -32.02
C LEU A 153 15.65 3.40 -32.87
N LYS A 154 16.65 3.97 -33.56
CA LYS A 154 17.65 3.20 -34.31
C LYS A 154 18.47 2.28 -33.40
N GLU A 155 18.85 2.76 -32.22
CA GLU A 155 19.55 1.92 -31.22
C GLU A 155 18.69 0.75 -30.75
N LEU A 156 17.42 0.99 -30.42
CA LEU A 156 16.49 -0.04 -29.98
C LEU A 156 16.24 -1.05 -31.10
N ALA A 157 16.04 -0.60 -32.34
CA ALA A 157 15.87 -1.47 -33.51
C ALA A 157 17.08 -2.36 -33.77
N ALA A 158 18.29 -1.80 -33.73
CA ALA A 158 19.52 -2.57 -33.89
C ALA A 158 19.70 -3.63 -32.79
N ARG A 159 19.24 -3.34 -31.57
CA ARG A 159 19.42 -4.22 -30.41
C ARG A 159 18.36 -5.31 -30.30
N PHE A 160 17.09 -4.98 -30.49
CA PHE A 160 15.96 -5.86 -30.21
C PHE A 160 15.28 -6.43 -31.46
N ALA A 161 15.83 -6.14 -32.65
CA ALA A 161 15.26 -6.58 -33.93
C ALA A 161 13.76 -6.25 -33.98
N SER A 162 12.90 -7.17 -34.44
CA SER A 162 11.45 -6.94 -34.56
C SER A 162 10.71 -6.59 -33.27
N ARG A 163 11.33 -6.71 -32.09
CA ARG A 163 10.73 -6.45 -30.78
C ARG A 163 11.03 -5.06 -30.22
N TRP A 164 11.66 -4.19 -31.00
CA TRP A 164 12.08 -2.87 -30.56
C TRP A 164 10.92 -1.96 -30.14
N THR A 165 9.73 -2.18 -30.72
CA THR A 165 8.50 -1.43 -30.42
C THR A 165 8.11 -1.56 -28.95
N HIS A 166 8.15 -2.78 -28.39
CA HIS A 166 7.89 -3.01 -26.97
C HIS A 166 8.88 -2.29 -26.06
N ALA A 167 10.16 -2.21 -26.46
CA ALA A 167 11.18 -1.50 -25.68
C ALA A 167 10.92 0.02 -25.67
N ALA A 168 10.54 0.58 -26.82
CA ALA A 168 10.23 2.00 -26.95
C ALA A 168 8.98 2.39 -26.14
N ILE A 169 7.91 1.59 -26.24
CA ILE A 169 6.67 1.81 -25.49
C ILE A 169 6.93 1.71 -23.99
N PHE A 170 7.70 0.72 -23.54
CA PHE A 170 8.05 0.57 -22.13
C PHE A 170 8.90 1.75 -21.61
N GLU A 171 9.93 2.17 -22.36
CA GLU A 171 10.74 3.36 -22.00
C GLU A 171 9.87 4.62 -21.91
N TYR A 172 8.92 4.80 -22.83
CA TYR A 172 7.95 5.90 -22.79
C TYR A 172 7.02 5.80 -21.58
N CYS A 173 6.39 4.65 -21.37
CA CYS A 173 5.39 4.50 -20.32
C CYS A 173 5.99 4.66 -18.93
N TRP A 174 7.20 4.15 -18.72
CA TRP A 174 7.90 4.32 -17.44
C TRP A 174 8.16 5.79 -17.11
N MET A 175 8.43 6.61 -18.12
CA MET A 175 8.74 8.03 -17.93
C MET A 175 7.51 8.92 -17.81
N ASN A 176 6.39 8.53 -18.45
CA ASN A 176 5.25 9.42 -18.64
C ASN A 176 3.98 8.96 -17.90
N PHE A 177 3.95 7.73 -17.38
CA PHE A 177 2.81 7.24 -16.61
C PHE A 177 3.21 6.75 -15.23
N HIS A 178 2.27 6.84 -14.30
CA HIS A 178 2.41 6.20 -12.99
C HIS A 178 2.52 4.67 -13.14
N HIS A 179 3.28 4.02 -12.26
CA HIS A 179 3.53 2.57 -12.35
C HIS A 179 2.28 1.70 -12.14
N SER A 180 1.25 2.22 -11.48
CA SER A 180 -0.06 1.56 -11.42
C SER A 180 -0.99 1.86 -12.59
N SER A 181 -0.62 2.76 -13.51
CA SER A 181 -1.49 3.03 -14.67
C SER A 181 -1.65 1.77 -15.53
N PRO A 182 -2.83 1.56 -16.15
CA PRO A 182 -3.03 0.45 -17.09
C PRO A 182 -2.03 0.47 -18.25
N ALA A 183 -1.65 1.65 -18.77
CA ALA A 183 -0.65 1.77 -19.85
C ALA A 183 0.73 1.29 -19.42
N PHE A 184 1.18 1.67 -18.22
CA PHE A 184 2.45 1.20 -17.68
C PHE A 184 2.43 -0.32 -17.51
N ILE A 185 1.43 -0.86 -16.82
CA ILE A 185 1.35 -2.31 -16.55
C ILE A 185 1.29 -3.10 -17.86
N ALA A 186 0.47 -2.67 -18.83
CA ALA A 186 0.41 -3.30 -20.15
C ALA A 186 1.76 -3.28 -20.88
N SER A 187 2.49 -2.15 -20.85
CA SER A 187 3.83 -2.06 -21.43
C SER A 187 4.85 -2.96 -20.72
N ALA A 188 4.76 -3.08 -19.40
CA ALA A 188 5.61 -3.93 -18.58
C ALA A 188 5.36 -5.42 -18.88
N ILE A 189 4.12 -5.84 -19.09
CA ILE A 189 3.78 -7.20 -19.53
C ILE A 189 4.50 -7.52 -20.84
N HIS A 190 4.38 -6.66 -21.86
CA HIS A 190 5.07 -6.87 -23.14
C HIS A 190 6.59 -6.85 -23.01
N TYR A 191 7.15 -5.96 -22.18
CA TYR A 191 8.59 -5.96 -21.88
C TYR A 191 9.03 -7.31 -21.29
N HIS A 192 8.29 -7.82 -20.30
CA HIS A 192 8.65 -9.08 -19.65
C HIS A 192 8.49 -10.29 -20.57
N GLN A 193 7.40 -10.37 -21.33
CA GLN A 193 7.13 -11.47 -22.26
C GLN A 193 8.10 -11.48 -23.44
N HIS A 194 8.43 -10.32 -24.01
CA HIS A 194 9.14 -10.25 -25.29
C HIS A 194 10.63 -9.88 -25.16
N LEU A 195 11.02 -9.19 -24.09
CA LEU A 195 12.39 -8.69 -23.94
C LEU A 195 13.15 -9.39 -22.80
N SER A 196 12.58 -9.45 -21.59
CA SER A 196 13.27 -10.10 -20.47
C SER A 196 13.06 -11.62 -20.41
N ASN A 197 12.04 -12.14 -21.10
CA ASN A 197 11.56 -13.54 -21.02
C ASN A 197 11.25 -13.95 -19.56
N ASP A 198 10.55 -13.08 -18.83
CA ASP A 198 10.08 -13.32 -17.47
C ASP A 198 8.55 -13.49 -17.47
N ASP A 199 8.11 -14.67 -17.93
CA ASP A 199 6.69 -15.00 -18.04
C ASP A 199 5.98 -15.02 -16.67
N PHE A 200 6.72 -15.27 -15.60
CA PHE A 200 6.19 -15.24 -14.24
C PHE A 200 5.76 -13.83 -13.86
N SER A 201 6.66 -12.84 -13.96
CA SER A 201 6.32 -11.44 -13.70
C SER A 201 5.22 -10.94 -14.63
N ALA A 202 5.27 -11.32 -15.91
CA ALA A 202 4.21 -10.97 -16.86
C ALA A 202 2.83 -11.52 -16.45
N GLY A 203 2.76 -12.75 -15.94
CA GLY A 203 1.51 -13.35 -15.46
C GLY A 203 0.92 -12.61 -14.25
N TYR A 204 1.75 -12.20 -13.29
CA TYR A 204 1.30 -11.39 -12.16
C TYR A 204 0.79 -10.02 -12.61
N LEU A 205 1.52 -9.36 -13.50
CA LEU A 205 1.12 -8.06 -14.04
C LEU A 205 -0.16 -8.16 -14.89
N LEU A 206 -0.37 -9.26 -15.62
CA LEU A 206 -1.62 -9.50 -16.35
C LEU A 206 -2.80 -9.60 -15.38
N ARG A 207 -2.64 -10.39 -14.32
CA ARG A 207 -3.68 -10.50 -13.29
C ARG A 207 -3.96 -9.17 -12.61
N ASP A 208 -2.91 -8.37 -12.41
CA ASP A 208 -3.02 -7.04 -11.85
C ASP A 208 -3.80 -6.09 -12.75
N LEU A 209 -3.49 -6.12 -14.06
CA LEU A 209 -4.20 -5.36 -15.09
C LEU A 209 -5.69 -5.71 -15.14
N GLU A 210 -6.02 -7.00 -15.11
CA GLU A 210 -7.42 -7.47 -15.05
C GLU A 210 -8.16 -6.89 -13.84
N ASN A 211 -7.58 -7.00 -12.64
CA ASN A 211 -8.20 -6.49 -11.41
C ASN A 211 -8.44 -4.98 -11.46
N ILE A 212 -7.50 -4.22 -12.05
CA ILE A 212 -7.65 -2.77 -12.23
C ILE A 212 -8.80 -2.46 -13.19
N LEU A 213 -8.83 -3.13 -14.35
CA LEU A 213 -9.84 -2.87 -15.39
C LEU A 213 -11.25 -3.28 -14.95
N GLU A 214 -11.38 -4.37 -14.19
CA GLU A 214 -12.63 -4.83 -13.61
C GLU A 214 -13.09 -3.98 -12.40
N GLY A 215 -12.22 -3.09 -11.89
CA GLY A 215 -12.53 -2.25 -10.73
C GLY A 215 -12.53 -2.97 -9.39
N VAL A 216 -11.99 -4.20 -9.33
CA VAL A 216 -11.92 -5.04 -8.12
C VAL A 216 -11.23 -4.29 -6.97
N GLU A 217 -10.18 -3.53 -7.29
CA GLU A 217 -9.43 -2.78 -6.30
C GLU A 217 -10.25 -1.65 -5.64
N ILE A 218 -11.07 -0.96 -6.44
CA ILE A 218 -11.98 0.08 -5.94
C ILE A 218 -12.96 -0.54 -4.96
N ASP A 219 -13.48 -1.73 -5.26
CA ASP A 219 -14.44 -2.43 -4.41
C ASP A 219 -13.79 -2.95 -3.12
N ILE A 220 -12.55 -3.45 -3.18
CA ILE A 220 -11.78 -3.82 -1.99
C ILE A 220 -11.56 -2.60 -1.07
N ILE A 221 -11.19 -1.46 -1.62
CA ILE A 221 -10.98 -0.22 -0.84
C ILE A 221 -12.28 0.22 -0.17
N LYS A 222 -13.40 0.23 -0.90
CA LYS A 222 -14.73 0.53 -0.34
C LYS A 222 -15.08 -0.44 0.80
N ALA A 223 -14.88 -1.73 0.60
CA ALA A 223 -15.16 -2.75 1.61
C ALA A 223 -14.30 -2.55 2.88
N ARG A 224 -13.00 -2.22 2.72
CA ARG A 224 -12.10 -1.89 3.85
C ARG A 224 -12.59 -0.67 4.62
N LYS A 225 -12.97 0.42 3.93
CA LYS A 225 -13.53 1.63 4.56
C LYS A 225 -14.81 1.33 5.34
N LEU A 226 -15.72 0.56 4.74
CA LEU A 226 -16.97 0.16 5.39
C LEU A 226 -16.70 -0.68 6.66
N LYS A 227 -15.78 -1.65 6.57
CA LYS A 227 -15.39 -2.49 7.72
C LYS A 227 -14.76 -1.67 8.85
N SER A 228 -13.89 -0.71 8.51
CA SER A 228 -13.28 0.19 9.50
C SER A 228 -14.33 1.05 10.20
N ALA A 229 -15.22 1.69 9.45
CA ALA A 229 -16.32 2.49 9.99
C ALA A 229 -17.26 1.65 10.88
N ALA A 230 -17.61 0.44 10.46
CA ALA A 230 -18.42 -0.48 11.25
C ALA A 230 -17.71 -0.89 12.55
N SER A 231 -16.40 -1.14 12.51
CA SER A 231 -15.60 -1.46 13.70
C SER A 231 -15.54 -0.27 14.67
N ALA A 232 -15.29 0.94 14.17
CA ALA A 232 -15.26 2.16 14.97
C ALA A 232 -16.62 2.44 15.62
N GLY A 233 -17.71 2.33 14.85
CA GLY A 233 -19.08 2.46 15.38
C GLY A 233 -19.42 1.40 16.42
N GLY A 234 -18.99 0.15 16.21
CA GLY A 234 -19.12 -0.93 17.18
C GLY A 234 -18.37 -0.64 18.49
N LYS A 235 -17.13 -0.17 18.41
CA LYS A 235 -16.32 0.24 19.58
C LYS A 235 -16.94 1.41 20.32
N ALA A 236 -17.38 2.46 19.61
CA ALA A 236 -18.05 3.62 20.21
C ALA A 236 -19.33 3.19 20.95
N LYS A 237 -20.16 2.35 20.32
CA LYS A 237 -21.38 1.82 20.94
C LYS A 237 -21.08 0.93 22.14
N ALA A 238 -20.03 0.11 22.08
CA ALA A 238 -19.61 -0.72 23.20
C ALA A 238 -19.09 0.13 24.37
N SER A 239 -18.30 1.17 24.09
CA SER A 239 -17.80 2.13 25.08
C SER A 239 -18.95 2.91 25.75
N ALA A 240 -19.90 3.43 24.97
CA ALA A 240 -21.08 4.11 25.49
C ALA A 240 -21.91 3.20 26.42
N ARG A 241 -22.16 1.95 25.99
CA ARG A 241 -22.84 0.94 26.82
C ARG A 241 -22.07 0.57 28.09
N ARG A 242 -20.74 0.61 28.04
CA ARG A 242 -19.91 0.34 29.21
C ARG A 242 -20.03 1.47 30.23
N SER A 243 -19.95 2.71 29.78
CA SER A 243 -20.14 3.90 30.64
C SER A 243 -21.53 3.91 31.28
N GLU A 244 -22.59 3.63 30.51
CA GLU A 244 -23.96 3.53 31.04
C GLU A 244 -24.09 2.41 32.09
N LYS A 245 -23.47 1.25 31.86
CA LYS A 245 -23.45 0.16 32.84
C LYS A 245 -22.71 0.55 34.11
N GLU A 246 -21.53 1.16 34.00
CA GLU A 246 -20.73 1.62 35.14
C GLU A 246 -21.49 2.65 35.99
N GLU A 247 -22.24 3.55 35.36
CA GLU A 247 -23.14 4.50 36.05
C GLU A 247 -24.28 3.77 36.80
N ILE A 248 -24.96 2.84 36.15
CA ILE A 248 -26.01 2.01 36.77
C ILE A 248 -25.46 1.26 37.99
N ILE A 249 -24.29 0.64 37.86
CA ILE A 249 -23.67 -0.14 38.94
C ILE A 249 -23.25 0.77 40.10
N THR A 250 -22.65 1.92 39.80
CA THR A 250 -22.23 2.90 40.81
C THR A 250 -23.44 3.39 41.63
N GLU A 251 -24.52 3.76 40.95
CA GLU A 251 -25.71 4.28 41.64
C GLU A 251 -26.49 3.18 42.37
N MET A 252 -26.55 1.97 41.81
CA MET A 252 -27.08 0.80 42.53
C MET A 252 -26.31 0.53 43.81
N ARG A 253 -24.97 0.56 43.76
CA ARG A 253 -24.09 0.36 44.93
C ARG A 253 -24.38 1.40 46.00
N ARG A 254 -24.42 2.68 45.62
CA ARG A 254 -24.73 3.79 46.54
C ARG A 254 -26.08 3.60 47.26
N LEU A 255 -27.12 3.15 46.56
CA LEU A 255 -28.44 2.93 47.15
C LEU A 255 -28.47 1.69 48.07
N VAL A 256 -27.82 0.61 47.65
CA VAL A 256 -27.75 -0.64 48.43
C VAL A 256 -26.94 -0.44 49.70
N ASP A 257 -25.79 0.23 49.63
CA ASP A 257 -24.95 0.57 50.79
C ASP A 257 -25.68 1.52 51.76
N GLY A 258 -26.60 2.34 51.25
CA GLY A 258 -27.54 3.14 52.03
C GLY A 258 -28.68 2.36 52.70
N GLY A 259 -28.66 1.03 52.65
CA GLY A 259 -29.62 0.13 53.29
C GLY A 259 -30.83 -0.26 52.44
N MET A 260 -30.86 0.07 51.15
CA MET A 260 -31.96 -0.33 50.26
C MET A 260 -31.79 -1.76 49.75
N SER A 261 -32.90 -2.48 49.56
CA SER A 261 -32.86 -3.76 48.85
C SER A 261 -32.53 -3.55 47.37
N VAL A 262 -31.81 -4.51 46.76
CA VAL A 262 -31.47 -4.49 45.32
C VAL A 262 -32.70 -4.26 44.45
N ALA A 263 -33.83 -4.87 44.81
CA ALA A 263 -35.10 -4.73 44.10
C ALA A 263 -35.62 -3.29 44.11
N ARG A 264 -35.51 -2.58 45.25
CA ARG A 264 -35.95 -1.20 45.41
C ARG A 264 -34.98 -0.21 44.76
N ALA A 265 -33.67 -0.45 44.89
CA ALA A 265 -32.65 0.34 44.19
C ALA A 265 -32.85 0.30 42.67
N ALA A 266 -33.06 -0.90 42.11
CA ALA A 266 -33.27 -1.08 40.66
C ALA A 266 -34.54 -0.38 40.13
N GLU A 267 -35.59 -0.33 40.95
CA GLU A 267 -36.83 0.40 40.65
C GLU A 267 -36.60 1.93 40.64
N ILE A 268 -35.86 2.45 41.61
CA ILE A 268 -35.51 3.88 41.70
C ILE A 268 -34.65 4.31 40.51
N LEU A 269 -33.66 3.50 40.09
CA LEU A 269 -32.88 3.83 38.90
C LEU A 269 -33.76 3.87 37.64
N ALA A 270 -34.65 2.88 37.48
CA ALA A 270 -35.55 2.84 36.34
C ALA A 270 -36.50 4.06 36.29
N SER A 271 -37.01 4.51 37.44
CA SER A 271 -37.85 5.72 37.52
C SER A 271 -37.08 7.01 37.27
N ARG A 272 -35.77 7.02 37.49
CA ARG A 272 -34.85 8.13 37.16
C ARG A 272 -34.36 8.10 35.70
N GLY A 273 -34.78 7.12 34.90
CA GLY A 273 -34.31 6.95 33.53
C GLY A 273 -32.91 6.33 33.40
N LEU A 274 -32.33 5.84 34.50
CA LEU A 274 -31.07 5.11 34.48
C LEU A 274 -31.36 3.62 34.23
N GLY A 275 -31.11 3.19 33.00
CA GLY A 275 -31.40 1.85 32.51
C GLY A 275 -32.87 1.62 32.15
N ALA A 276 -33.13 0.59 31.33
CA ALA A 276 -34.43 0.43 30.66
C ALA A 276 -35.58 -0.01 31.58
N THR A 277 -35.31 -0.89 32.55
CA THR A 277 -36.35 -1.44 33.45
C THR A 277 -35.74 -1.90 34.78
N ARG A 278 -36.58 -2.02 35.81
CA ARG A 278 -36.21 -2.64 37.10
C ARG A 278 -35.55 -4.00 36.91
N SER A 279 -36.12 -4.86 36.06
CA SER A 279 -35.57 -6.21 35.81
C SER A 279 -34.18 -6.14 35.15
N SER A 280 -34.01 -5.25 34.18
CA SER A 280 -32.72 -5.03 33.50
C SER A 280 -31.64 -4.58 34.49
N ASN A 281 -31.93 -3.58 35.31
CA ASN A 281 -30.98 -3.03 36.28
C ASN A 281 -30.58 -4.06 37.33
N SER A 282 -31.55 -4.82 37.84
CA SER A 282 -31.28 -5.92 38.79
C SER A 282 -30.41 -7.01 38.17
N LYS A 283 -30.67 -7.42 36.92
CA LYS A 283 -29.82 -8.40 36.21
C LYS A 283 -28.40 -7.88 35.99
N THR A 284 -28.25 -6.60 35.61
CA THR A 284 -26.93 -5.97 35.44
C THR A 284 -26.15 -5.98 36.74
N TRP A 285 -26.80 -5.62 37.86
CA TRP A 285 -26.21 -5.68 39.19
C TRP A 285 -25.69 -7.08 39.52
N TYR A 286 -26.55 -8.10 39.46
CA TYR A 286 -26.19 -9.47 39.84
C TYR A 286 -25.04 -10.03 39.01
N ARG A 287 -25.00 -9.75 37.71
CA ARG A 287 -23.89 -10.17 36.84
C ARG A 287 -22.55 -9.57 37.28
N HIS A 288 -22.54 -8.31 37.72
CA HIS A 288 -21.29 -7.63 38.06
C HIS A 288 -20.79 -7.94 39.46
N ILE A 289 -21.69 -8.13 40.43
CA ILE A 289 -21.28 -8.55 41.78
C ILE A 289 -20.82 -10.01 41.82
N SER A 290 -21.33 -10.89 40.93
CA SER A 290 -20.80 -12.26 40.80
C SER A 290 -19.42 -12.34 40.15
N GLU A 291 -19.02 -11.30 39.40
CA GLU A 291 -17.72 -11.20 38.74
C GLU A 291 -16.65 -10.53 39.62
N THR A 292 -17.05 -9.89 40.72
CA THR A 292 -16.10 -9.31 41.69
C THR A 292 -15.69 -10.43 42.65
N PRO A 293 -14.41 -10.88 42.68
CA PRO A 293 -13.97 -11.86 43.66
C PRO A 293 -14.28 -11.32 45.06
N PRO A 294 -14.79 -12.13 45.99
CA PRO A 294 -14.88 -11.71 47.39
C PRO A 294 -13.47 -11.35 47.84
N GLY A 295 -13.23 -10.05 48.03
CA GLY A 295 -11.95 -9.54 48.49
C GLY A 295 -11.61 -10.21 49.81
N THR A 296 -10.43 -10.83 49.83
CA THR A 296 -9.68 -11.20 51.03
C THR A 296 -9.75 -10.05 52.03
N VAL A 297 -10.50 -10.28 53.10
CA VAL A 297 -10.42 -9.45 54.31
C VAL A 297 -9.02 -9.69 54.86
N SER A 298 -8.12 -8.75 54.63
CA SER A 298 -6.87 -8.66 55.37
C SER A 298 -7.22 -8.13 56.75
N ASP A 299 -7.18 -9.03 57.73
CA ASP A 299 -7.18 -8.72 59.17
C ASP A 299 -6.03 -7.77 59.53
#